data_AF-A0A8T3ZQ77-F1
#
_entry.id   AF-A0A8T3ZQ77-F1
#
_cell.length_a   1.000
_cell.length_b   1.000
_cell.length_c   1.000
_cell.angle_alpha   90.00
_cell.angle_beta   90.00
_cell.angle_gamma   90.00
#
_symmetry.space_group_name_H-M   'P 1'
#
loop_
_entity.id
_entity.type
_entity.pdbx_description
1 polymer ?
#
loop_
_entity_poly.entity_id
_entity_poly.type
_entity_poly.pdbx_seq_one_letter_code
_entity_poly.pdbx_strand_id
1 'polypeptide(L)'
;MSNVDQITIGALDCAEKLWNNSANEGQKIKDLLEQKTMLAIEPYALALLKENKIDQDLPCLNIEQINSILQKITSQIPAQTTCYFRAGRAYLRISHEMGDVGNLFFKSLFLNILKDFGENYHLQTQENTVCAICRV
;
A
#
# COMPACT_ATOMS: atom_id res chain seq x y z
N MET A 1 -28.07 18.41 -47.33
CA MET A 1 -28.44 17.22 -46.52
C MET A 1 -27.78 16.02 -47.19
N SER A 2 -27.11 15.07 -46.56
CA SER A 2 -26.75 14.77 -45.17
C SER A 2 -25.92 13.50 -45.30
N ASN A 3 -24.65 13.45 -44.85
CA ASN A 3 -23.99 12.13 -44.66
C ASN A 3 -22.72 12.16 -43.79
N VAL A 4 -22.69 12.96 -42.72
CA VAL A 4 -21.51 13.00 -41.83
C VAL A 4 -21.82 12.62 -40.36
N ASP A 5 -23.09 12.59 -39.95
CA ASP A 5 -23.42 12.45 -38.52
C ASP A 5 -24.13 11.13 -38.16
N GLN A 6 -23.67 10.01 -38.71
CA GLN A 6 -24.07 8.66 -38.26
C GLN A 6 -22.86 7.77 -37.94
N ILE A 7 -21.86 8.33 -37.24
CA ILE A 7 -21.02 7.48 -36.38
C ILE A 7 -21.94 6.96 -35.29
N THR A 8 -22.35 5.72 -35.53
CA THR A 8 -23.49 5.03 -34.95
C THR A 8 -23.36 4.94 -33.44
N ILE A 9 -24.41 5.34 -32.72
CA ILE A 9 -24.55 5.22 -31.25
C ILE A 9 -24.19 3.78 -30.76
N GLY A 10 -24.40 2.75 -31.59
CA GLY A 10 -24.00 1.37 -31.29
C GLY A 10 -22.49 1.09 -31.27
N ALA A 11 -21.66 1.88 -31.98
CA ALA A 11 -20.20 1.74 -31.93
C ALA A 11 -19.62 2.32 -30.63
N LEU A 12 -20.25 3.37 -30.09
CA LEU A 12 -19.92 3.96 -28.78
C LEU A 12 -20.29 2.99 -27.64
N ASP A 13 -21.48 2.39 -27.66
CA ASP A 13 -21.91 1.38 -26.68
C ASP A 13 -21.01 0.12 -26.67
N CYS A 14 -20.55 -0.32 -27.84
CA CYS A 14 -19.63 -1.45 -27.95
C CYS A 14 -18.22 -1.11 -27.44
N ALA A 15 -17.72 0.09 -27.76
CA ALA A 15 -16.43 0.57 -27.25
C ALA A 15 -16.46 0.75 -25.73
N GLU A 16 -17.55 1.29 -25.18
CA GLU A 16 -17.75 1.48 -23.74
C GLU A 16 -17.83 0.13 -23.00
N LYS A 17 -18.53 -0.86 -23.54
CA LYS A 17 -18.55 -2.23 -22.95
C LYS A 17 -17.18 -2.91 -23.00
N LEU A 18 -16.43 -2.76 -24.10
CA LEU A 18 -15.07 -3.31 -24.23
C LEU A 18 -14.10 -2.64 -23.25
N TRP A 19 -14.17 -1.31 -23.11
CA TRP A 19 -13.38 -0.58 -22.12
C TRP A 19 -13.77 -0.93 -20.68
N ASN A 20 -15.05 -1.04 -20.37
CA ASN A 20 -15.50 -1.43 -19.03
C ASN A 20 -15.10 -2.87 -18.68
N ASN A 21 -15.15 -3.80 -19.64
CA ASN A 21 -14.67 -5.17 -19.44
C ASN A 21 -13.15 -5.22 -19.25
N SER A 22 -12.39 -4.49 -20.06
CA SER A 22 -10.93 -4.41 -19.94
C SER A 22 -10.47 -3.71 -18.64
N ALA A 23 -11.16 -2.64 -18.23
CA ALA A 23 -10.92 -1.97 -16.96
C ALA A 23 -11.22 -2.88 -15.76
N ASN A 24 -12.29 -3.67 -15.83
CA ASN A 24 -12.65 -4.65 -14.81
C ASN A 24 -11.61 -5.79 -14.71
N GLU A 25 -11.11 -6.28 -15.84
CA GLU A 25 -10.01 -7.27 -15.84
C GLU A 25 -8.72 -6.70 -15.29
N GLY A 26 -8.36 -5.46 -15.65
CA GLY A 26 -7.21 -4.75 -15.10
C GLY A 26 -7.31 -4.58 -13.58
N GLN A 27 -8.49 -4.23 -13.07
CA GLN A 27 -8.73 -4.12 -11.63
C GLN A 27 -8.58 -5.47 -10.92
N LYS A 28 -9.12 -6.56 -11.48
CA LYS A 28 -8.97 -7.92 -10.91
C LYS A 28 -7.51 -8.36 -10.83
N ILE A 29 -6.72 -8.07 -11.85
CA ILE A 29 -5.28 -8.41 -11.88
C ILE A 29 -4.55 -7.61 -10.80
N LYS A 30 -4.86 -6.33 -10.66
CA LYS A 30 -4.30 -5.47 -9.60
C LYS A 30 -4.63 -6.01 -8.22
N ASP A 31 -5.90 -6.33 -7.96
CA ASP A 31 -6.34 -6.85 -6.66
C ASP A 31 -5.64 -8.18 -6.32
N LEU A 32 -5.51 -9.08 -7.31
CA LEU A 32 -4.78 -10.33 -7.15
C LEU A 32 -3.30 -10.09 -6.84
N LEU A 33 -2.67 -9.12 -7.49
CA LEU A 33 -1.27 -8.77 -7.25
C LEU A 33 -1.07 -8.18 -5.84
N GLU A 34 -1.99 -7.32 -5.39
CA GLU A 34 -1.99 -6.80 -4.01
C GLU A 34 -2.13 -7.94 -2.99
N GLN A 35 -3.07 -8.87 -3.21
CA GLN A 35 -3.28 -10.02 -2.34
C GLN A 35 -2.04 -10.94 -2.28
N LYS A 36 -1.47 -11.28 -3.43
CA LYS A 36 -0.30 -12.17 -3.52
C LYS A 36 0.94 -11.54 -2.88
N THR A 37 1.15 -10.24 -3.09
CA THR A 37 2.25 -9.50 -2.47
C THR A 37 2.09 -9.45 -0.95
N MET A 38 0.88 -9.19 -0.45
CA MET A 38 0.59 -9.21 0.99
C MET A 38 0.93 -10.57 1.62
N LEU A 39 0.47 -11.68 1.03
CA LEU A 39 0.76 -13.03 1.49
C LEU A 39 2.26 -13.40 1.42
N ALA A 40 2.98 -12.88 0.43
CA ALA A 40 4.42 -13.12 0.29
C ALA A 40 5.24 -12.36 1.35
N ILE A 41 4.80 -11.16 1.75
CA ILE A 41 5.50 -10.30 2.71
C ILE A 41 5.19 -10.68 4.16
N GLU A 42 4.01 -11.24 4.44
CA GLU A 42 3.57 -11.59 5.79
C GLU A 42 4.61 -12.42 6.58
N PRO A 43 5.19 -13.52 6.06
CA PRO A 43 6.18 -14.30 6.82
C PRO A 43 7.43 -13.48 7.19
N TYR A 44 7.87 -12.58 6.30
CA TYR A 44 9.01 -11.71 6.53
C TYR A 44 8.71 -10.66 7.60
N ALA A 45 7.54 -10.03 7.53
CA ALA A 45 7.07 -9.11 8.56
C ALA A 45 6.99 -9.80 9.93
N LEU A 46 6.40 -11.00 10.00
CA LEU A 46 6.29 -11.77 11.23
C LEU A 46 7.67 -12.16 11.81
N ALA A 47 8.63 -12.56 10.96
CA ALA A 47 9.98 -12.87 11.39
C ALA A 47 10.68 -11.64 12.01
N LEU A 48 10.53 -10.47 11.39
CA LEU A 48 11.10 -9.23 11.92
C LEU A 48 10.46 -8.79 13.23
N LEU A 49 9.15 -8.94 13.39
CA LEU A 49 8.49 -8.65 14.66
C LEU A 49 9.06 -9.56 15.77
N LYS A 50 9.23 -10.86 15.50
CA LYS A 50 9.82 -11.83 16.44
C LYS A 50 11.27 -11.50 16.80
N GLU A 51 12.12 -11.16 15.82
CA GLU A 51 13.52 -10.77 16.07
C GLU A 51 13.65 -9.57 17.01
N ASN A 52 12.70 -8.64 16.95
CA ASN A 52 12.68 -7.44 17.78
C ASN A 52 12.05 -7.67 19.16
N LYS A 53 11.85 -8.93 19.58
CA LYS A 53 11.24 -9.34 20.86
C LYS A 53 9.87 -8.70 21.10
N ILE A 54 9.15 -8.43 20.01
CA ILE A 54 7.77 -7.97 20.09
C ILE A 54 6.96 -9.24 20.29
N ASP A 55 6.51 -9.44 21.52
CA ASP A 55 5.59 -10.51 21.85
C ASP A 55 4.30 -10.30 21.06
N GLN A 56 3.84 -11.32 20.32
CA GLN A 56 2.60 -11.23 19.54
C GLN A 56 1.36 -11.14 20.45
N ASP A 57 1.56 -11.39 21.75
CA ASP A 57 0.54 -11.30 22.79
C ASP A 57 0.49 -9.91 23.48
N LEU A 58 1.37 -8.97 23.12
CA LEU A 58 1.30 -7.60 23.65
C LEU A 58 0.28 -6.75 22.85
N PRO A 59 -0.63 -6.03 23.53
CA PRO A 59 -1.60 -5.19 22.86
C PRO A 59 -0.86 -3.99 22.28
N CYS A 60 -0.92 -3.85 20.95
CA CYS A 60 -0.39 -2.77 20.13
C CYS A 60 1.11 -2.43 20.31
N LEU A 61 1.85 -2.61 19.22
CA LEU A 61 3.15 -1.98 19.05
C LEU A 61 3.07 -0.46 19.22
N ASN A 62 3.99 0.16 19.95
CA ASN A 62 4.05 1.60 19.96
C ASN A 62 4.72 2.14 18.67
N ILE A 63 4.47 3.40 18.35
CA ILE A 63 4.96 4.05 17.11
C ILE A 63 6.49 4.00 17.01
N GLU A 64 7.22 4.10 18.13
CA GLU A 64 8.68 4.07 18.16
C GLU A 64 9.23 2.70 17.77
N GLN A 65 8.62 1.61 18.27
CA GLN A 65 8.97 0.24 17.92
C GLN A 65 8.72 -0.02 16.43
N ILE A 66 7.58 0.44 15.91
CA ILE A 66 7.28 0.35 14.48
C ILE A 66 8.33 1.10 13.66
N ASN A 67 8.63 2.34 14.02
CA ASN A 67 9.65 3.12 13.32
C ASN A 67 11.02 2.42 13.32
N SER A 68 11.42 1.83 14.45
CA SER A 68 12.67 1.05 14.55
C SER A 68 12.69 -0.15 13.58
N ILE A 69 11.59 -0.90 13.49
CA ILE A 69 11.46 -2.02 12.54
C ILE A 69 11.57 -1.52 11.10
N LEU A 70 10.84 -0.45 10.76
CA LEU A 70 10.86 0.10 9.41
C LEU A 70 12.26 0.62 9.04
N GLN A 71 12.97 1.26 9.98
CA GLN A 71 14.36 1.67 9.79
C GLN A 71 15.28 0.47 9.55
N LYS A 72 15.12 -0.63 10.30
CA LYS A 72 15.90 -1.86 10.09
C LYS A 72 15.67 -2.44 8.69
N ILE A 73 14.41 -2.49 8.23
CA ILE A 73 14.07 -2.98 6.88
C ILE A 73 14.66 -2.06 5.81
N THR A 74 14.39 -0.76 5.94
CA THR A 74 14.83 0.23 4.94
C THR A 74 16.34 0.38 4.88
N SER A 75 17.09 0.03 5.93
CA SER A 75 18.56 0.04 5.91
C SER A 75 19.20 -0.91 4.88
N GLN A 76 18.46 -1.91 4.38
CA GLN A 76 18.98 -2.93 3.46
C GLN A 76 18.60 -2.69 2.00
N ILE A 77 17.82 -1.65 1.73
CA ILE A 77 17.23 -1.36 0.42
C ILE A 77 17.32 0.15 0.15
N PRO A 78 17.23 0.62 -1.11
CA PRO A 78 17.25 2.05 -1.43
C PRO A 78 15.93 2.72 -1.02
N ALA A 79 15.73 2.88 0.28
CA ALA A 79 14.58 3.51 0.89
C ALA A 79 14.94 4.26 2.19
N GLN A 80 14.16 5.27 2.53
CA GLN A 80 14.35 6.10 3.70
C GLN A 80 13.07 6.13 4.53
N THR A 81 13.21 5.85 5.83
CA THR A 81 12.12 5.98 6.80
C THR A 81 12.16 7.36 7.48
N THR A 82 11.00 7.99 7.65
CA THR A 82 10.81 9.21 8.44
C THR A 82 9.63 9.04 9.37
N CYS A 83 9.80 9.38 10.65
CA CYS A 83 8.74 9.38 11.65
C CYS A 83 8.59 10.77 12.25
N TYR A 84 7.37 11.30 12.31
CA TYR A 84 7.09 12.59 12.94
C TYR A 84 5.66 12.68 13.47
N PHE A 85 5.42 13.60 14.41
CA PHE A 85 4.12 13.84 15.01
C PHE A 85 3.57 15.19 14.58
N ARG A 86 2.30 15.25 14.18
CA ARG A 86 1.61 16.49 13.81
C ARG A 86 0.11 16.36 14.06
N ALA A 87 -0.50 17.39 14.65
CA ALA A 87 -1.96 17.48 14.85
C ALA A 87 -2.59 16.22 15.52
N GLY A 88 -1.94 15.70 16.56
CA GLY A 88 -2.41 14.51 17.28
C GLY A 88 -2.30 13.21 16.49
N ARG A 89 -1.45 13.17 15.46
CA ARG A 89 -1.22 11.98 14.62
C ARG A 89 0.26 11.69 14.49
N ALA A 90 0.58 10.41 14.44
CA ALA A 90 1.91 9.92 14.07
C ALA A 90 1.96 9.64 12.57
N TYR A 91 3.01 10.08 11.91
CA TYR A 91 3.26 9.87 10.50
C TYR A 91 4.49 9.00 10.36
N LEU A 92 4.31 7.80 9.81
CA LEU A 92 5.38 6.86 9.46
C LEU A 92 5.49 6.83 7.94
N ARG A 93 6.55 7.40 7.39
CA ARG A 93 6.75 7.56 5.95
C ARG A 93 7.94 6.74 5.50
N ILE A 94 7.79 6.02 4.39
CA ILE A 94 8.88 5.42 3.63
C ILE A 94 8.92 6.07 2.25
N SER A 95 10.09 6.59 1.86
CA SER A 95 10.38 7.06 0.50
C SER A 95 11.38 6.10 -0.15
N HIS A 96 11.26 5.83 -1.45
CA HIS A 96 12.12 4.87 -2.17
C HIS A 96 12.34 5.25 -3.63
N GLU A 97 13.00 4.40 -4.41
CA GLU A 97 13.24 4.61 -5.85
C GLU A 97 12.74 3.46 -6.75
N MET A 98 12.04 2.48 -6.17
CA MET A 98 11.64 1.23 -6.82
C MET A 98 10.33 1.30 -7.66
N GLY A 99 9.81 2.49 -7.97
CA GLY A 99 8.57 2.64 -8.75
C GLY A 99 7.33 2.00 -8.08
N ASP A 100 6.36 1.62 -8.90
CA ASP A 100 5.09 1.04 -8.43
C ASP A 100 5.26 -0.26 -7.65
N VAL A 101 6.30 -1.04 -7.96
CA VAL A 101 6.63 -2.27 -7.22
C VAL A 101 7.05 -1.94 -5.79
N GLY A 102 7.82 -0.88 -5.60
CA GLY A 102 8.17 -0.38 -4.26
C GLY A 102 6.93 0.07 -3.49
N ASN A 103 6.05 0.83 -4.14
CA ASN A 103 4.80 1.29 -3.52
C ASN A 103 3.97 0.10 -3.04
N LEU A 104 3.84 -0.93 -3.89
CA LEU A 104 3.12 -2.16 -3.57
C LEU A 104 3.75 -2.89 -2.39
N PHE A 105 5.07 -3.09 -2.42
CA PHE A 105 5.82 -3.75 -1.35
C PHE A 105 5.65 -3.04 -0.01
N PHE A 106 5.89 -1.72 0.05
CA PHE A 106 5.81 -0.98 1.31
C PHE A 106 4.38 -0.82 1.81
N LYS A 107 3.38 -0.71 0.91
CA LYS A 107 1.97 -0.75 1.29
C LYS A 107 1.65 -2.06 2.00
N SER A 108 2.01 -3.20 1.40
CA SER A 108 1.83 -4.52 2.00
C SER A 108 2.62 -4.70 3.30
N LEU A 109 3.82 -4.12 3.40
CA LEU A 109 4.61 -4.14 4.63
C LEU A 109 3.92 -3.40 5.77
N PHE A 110 3.44 -2.18 5.51
CA PHE A 110 2.68 -1.41 6.50
C PHE A 110 1.41 -2.14 6.94
N LEU A 111 0.65 -2.71 6.00
CA LEU A 111 -0.56 -3.49 6.31
C LEU A 111 -0.26 -4.66 7.26
N ASN A 112 0.89 -5.34 7.08
CA ASN A 112 1.29 -6.44 7.94
C ASN A 112 1.78 -5.99 9.32
N ILE A 113 2.58 -4.93 9.39
CA ILE A 113 3.14 -4.43 10.66
C ILE A 113 2.07 -3.72 11.50
N LEU A 114 1.15 -3.01 10.85
CA LEU A 114 0.09 -2.23 11.51
C LEU A 114 -1.24 -2.99 11.60
N LYS A 115 -1.29 -4.28 11.29
CA LYS A 115 -2.55 -5.06 11.30
C LYS A 115 -3.32 -4.92 12.62
N ASP A 116 -2.59 -4.88 13.74
CA ASP A 116 -3.17 -4.82 15.09
C ASP A 116 -3.56 -3.39 15.52
N PHE A 117 -3.25 -2.37 14.71
CA PHE A 117 -3.78 -1.01 14.91
C PHE A 117 -5.25 -0.89 14.50
N GLY A 118 -5.79 -1.86 13.77
CA GLY A 118 -7.17 -1.83 13.28
C GLY A 118 -7.46 -0.56 12.46
N GLU A 119 -8.57 0.12 12.75
CA GLU A 119 -8.97 1.36 12.07
C GLU A 119 -8.19 2.61 12.52
N ASN A 120 -7.19 2.46 13.39
CA ASN A 120 -6.43 3.59 13.94
C ASN A 120 -5.29 4.07 13.03
N TYR A 121 -5.24 3.63 11.77
CA TYR A 121 -4.32 4.18 10.79
C TYR A 121 -4.93 4.30 9.39
N HIS A 122 -4.34 5.18 8.60
CA HIS A 122 -4.67 5.36 7.18
C HIS A 122 -3.39 5.30 6.36
N LEU A 123 -3.42 4.58 5.23
CA LEU A 123 -2.31 4.54 4.28
C LEU A 123 -2.55 5.50 3.13
N GLN A 124 -1.56 6.34 2.88
CA GLN A 124 -1.47 7.19 1.72
C GLN A 124 -0.26 6.79 0.89
N THR A 125 -0.48 6.57 -0.41
CA THR A 125 0.60 6.32 -1.37
C THR A 125 0.67 7.52 -2.32
N GLN A 126 1.87 8.04 -2.50
CA GLN A 126 2.21 9.06 -3.47
C GLN A 126 3.51 8.61 -4.16
N GLU A 127 3.83 9.13 -5.33
CA GLU A 127 5.01 8.72 -6.12
C GLU A 127 6.24 8.35 -5.27
N ASN A 128 6.60 7.06 -5.34
CA ASN A 128 7.64 6.40 -4.57
C ASN A 128 7.64 6.64 -3.05
N THR A 129 6.48 6.85 -2.48
CA THR A 129 6.28 7.20 -1.07
C THR A 129 5.05 6.48 -0.52
N VAL A 130 5.21 5.79 0.60
CA VAL A 130 4.09 5.23 1.37
C VAL A 130 4.12 5.81 2.77
N CYS A 131 2.99 6.36 3.21
CA CYS A 131 2.85 6.98 4.52
C CYS A 131 1.69 6.33 5.28
N ALA A 132 1.96 5.80 6.46
CA ALA A 132 0.95 5.45 7.45
C ALA A 132 0.71 6.65 8.38
N ILE A 133 -0.54 7.04 8.51
CA ILE A 133 -1.00 8.11 9.38
C ILE A 133 -1.79 7.46 10.51
N CYS A 134 -1.16 7.31 11.67
CA CYS A 134 -1.74 6.66 12.84
C CYS A 134 -2.37 7.70 13.77
N ARG A 135 -3.57 7.41 14.28
CA ARG A 135 -4.17 8.12 15.42
C ARG A 135 -3.49 7.62 16.69
N VAL A 136 -3.05 8.54 17.53
CA VAL A 136 -2.32 8.29 18.77
C VAL A 136 -3.12 8.78 19.96
#